data_AF-A0A4Q9PS19-F1
#
_entry.id   AF-A0A4Q9PS19-F1
#
_cell.length_a   1.000
_cell.length_b   1.000
_cell.length_c   1.000
_cell.angle_alpha   90.00
_cell.angle_beta   90.00
_cell.angle_gamma   90.00
#
_symmetry.space_group_name_H-M   'P 1'
#
loop_
_entity.id
_entity.type
_entity.pdbx_description
1 polymer ?
#
loop_
_entity_poly.entity_id
_entity_poly.type
_entity_poly.pdbx_seq_one_letter_code
_entity_poly.pdbx_strand_id
1 'polypeptide(L)'
;MFVNAAFALSLLSATYALTIGRRDDQPSDADLLASCPGGPGSSVVEKADRCTLINIANNPYIRVWSVLGDPQLNCGGGTEDIVVTLGGSTTVEQTTEVNADLGVDLDGISIGGGVSTSSSSSSTESQTIQYNIPPGQQAVYVAGIEHTSQTGNIQVNYGDRQFGHFIWFTGATVTQLTPNSNDVEYTVLQTACGTDPRDVSSLPQ
;
A
#
# COMPACT_ATOMS: atom_id res chain seq x y z
N MET A 1 44.21 68.66 2.90
CA MET A 1 44.24 67.48 2.00
C MET A 1 44.96 66.37 2.74
N PHE A 2 44.39 65.24 3.14
CA PHE A 2 43.07 64.64 2.96
C PHE A 2 42.70 63.87 4.24
N VAL A 3 41.40 63.84 4.55
CA VAL A 3 40.84 63.18 5.73
C VAL A 3 40.76 61.66 5.48
N ASN A 4 41.31 60.88 6.40
CA ASN A 4 41.09 59.44 6.50
C ASN A 4 39.67 59.18 7.03
N ALA A 5 38.84 58.49 6.26
CA ALA A 5 37.63 57.83 6.78
C ALA A 5 37.30 56.63 5.89
N ALA A 6 37.77 55.45 6.29
CA ALA A 6 37.29 54.19 5.75
C ALA A 6 35.92 53.88 6.41
N PHE A 7 34.84 54.01 5.64
CA PHE A 7 33.51 53.57 6.04
C PHE A 7 33.41 52.05 5.82
N ALA A 8 33.53 51.27 6.89
CA ALA A 8 33.24 49.84 6.87
C ALA A 8 31.73 49.63 7.03
N LEU A 9 31.03 49.38 5.91
CA LEU A 9 29.65 48.90 5.94
C LEU A 9 29.64 47.43 6.37
N SER A 10 29.39 47.17 7.65
CA SER A 10 29.03 45.84 8.15
C SER A 10 27.57 45.57 7.83
N LEU A 11 27.31 45.00 6.66
CA LEU A 11 26.01 44.37 6.39
C LEU A 11 25.93 43.10 7.23
N LEU A 12 25.16 43.17 8.32
CA LEU A 12 24.73 42.00 9.08
C LEU A 12 23.95 41.09 8.13
N SER A 13 24.59 40.01 7.71
CA SER A 13 23.94 38.86 7.10
C SER A 13 23.07 38.20 8.19
N ALA A 14 21.82 38.65 8.31
CA ALA A 14 20.80 37.91 9.05
C ALA A 14 20.54 36.60 8.29
N THR A 15 21.37 35.60 8.57
CA THR A 15 21.09 34.21 8.23
C THR A 15 19.93 33.80 9.12
N TYR A 16 18.71 33.96 8.61
CA TYR A 16 17.59 33.17 9.07
C TYR A 16 17.92 31.72 8.71
N ALA A 17 18.66 31.06 9.59
CA ALA A 17 18.69 29.62 9.62
C ALA A 17 17.24 29.20 9.85
N LEU A 18 16.60 28.73 8.77
CA LEU A 18 15.42 27.89 8.87
C LEU A 18 15.85 26.67 9.68
N THR A 19 15.72 26.76 10.99
CA THR A 19 15.64 25.59 11.83
C THR A 19 14.36 24.90 11.38
N ILE A 20 14.49 23.94 10.46
CA ILE A 20 13.50 22.88 10.28
C ILE A 20 13.42 22.25 11.67
N GLY A 21 12.39 22.63 12.43
CA GLY A 21 12.21 22.16 13.79
C GLY A 21 12.30 20.65 13.77
N ARG A 22 13.27 20.09 14.48
CA ARG A 22 13.22 18.68 14.83
C ARG A 22 11.88 18.49 15.55
N ARG A 23 11.12 17.51 15.09
CA ARG A 23 9.89 17.08 15.74
C ARG A 23 10.24 16.78 17.20
N ASP A 24 9.73 17.59 18.12
CA ASP A 24 9.64 17.19 19.53
C ASP A 24 8.88 15.85 19.55
N ASP A 25 9.28 14.92 20.41
CA ASP A 25 8.98 13.48 20.36
C ASP A 25 7.47 13.08 20.41
N GLN A 26 6.53 14.01 20.21
CA GLN A 26 5.09 13.78 20.16
C GLN A 26 4.36 14.71 19.17
N PRO A 27 3.30 14.24 18.50
CA PRO A 27 2.80 12.85 18.50
C PRO A 27 3.71 11.92 17.67
N SER A 28 3.68 10.61 17.98
CA SER A 28 4.47 9.60 17.25
C SER A 28 3.95 9.41 15.81
N ASP A 29 4.73 8.81 14.89
CA ASP A 29 4.20 8.52 13.54
C ASP A 29 3.10 7.46 13.63
N ALA A 30 3.26 6.52 14.56
CA ALA A 30 2.24 5.54 14.90
C ALA A 30 0.94 6.21 15.35
N ASP A 31 1.00 7.22 16.22
CA ASP A 31 -0.19 7.98 16.66
C ASP A 31 -0.86 8.74 15.52
N LEU A 32 -0.05 9.39 14.68
CA LEU A 32 -0.52 10.15 13.52
C LEU A 32 -1.16 9.25 12.46
N LEU A 33 -0.61 8.07 12.22
CA LEU A 33 -1.16 7.12 11.27
C LEU A 33 -2.40 6.45 11.84
N ALA A 34 -2.37 6.00 13.10
CA ALA A 34 -3.52 5.38 13.75
C ALA A 34 -4.73 6.32 13.83
N SER A 35 -4.52 7.64 13.86
CA SER A 35 -5.61 8.62 13.86
C SER A 35 -6.27 8.83 12.50
N CYS A 36 -5.68 8.34 11.41
CA CYS A 36 -6.26 8.46 10.09
C CYS A 36 -7.65 7.79 9.99
N PRO A 37 -8.53 8.28 9.10
CA PRO A 37 -9.83 7.65 8.87
C PRO A 37 -9.67 6.15 8.55
N GLY A 38 -10.46 5.29 9.21
CA GLY A 38 -10.36 3.84 9.06
C GLY A 38 -9.32 3.16 9.97
N GLY A 39 -8.40 3.94 10.56
CA GLY A 39 -7.43 3.44 11.52
C GLY A 39 -8.02 3.13 12.91
N PRO A 40 -7.24 2.45 13.77
CA PRO A 40 -7.68 2.03 15.11
C PRO A 40 -7.88 3.18 16.10
N GLY A 41 -7.45 4.41 15.74
CA GLY A 41 -7.44 5.57 16.61
C GLY A 41 -6.17 5.67 17.47
N SER A 42 -5.89 6.87 17.98
CA SER A 42 -4.81 7.13 18.94
C SER A 42 -5.39 7.62 20.26
N SER A 43 -4.66 7.38 21.36
CA SER A 43 -4.97 7.95 22.68
C SER A 43 -4.27 9.30 22.92
N VAL A 44 -3.38 9.72 22.01
CA VAL A 44 -2.53 10.90 22.11
C VAL A 44 -3.08 12.06 21.27
N VAL A 45 -3.63 11.75 20.10
CA VAL A 45 -4.24 12.72 19.18
C VAL A 45 -5.66 12.31 18.87
N GLU A 46 -6.51 13.28 18.56
CA GLU A 46 -7.87 13.02 18.10
C GLU A 46 -7.89 12.28 16.76
N LYS A 47 -9.09 11.88 16.31
CA LYS A 47 -9.24 11.30 14.97
C LYS A 47 -9.02 12.37 13.90
N ALA A 48 -8.15 12.08 12.94
CA ALA A 48 -7.88 12.98 11.83
C ALA A 48 -9.09 13.08 10.90
N ASP A 49 -9.32 14.27 10.35
CA ASP A 49 -10.37 14.51 9.36
C ASP A 49 -9.97 13.91 8.01
N ARG A 50 -8.68 13.98 7.68
CA ARG A 50 -8.15 13.51 6.40
C ARG A 50 -6.67 13.14 6.50
N CYS A 51 -6.33 12.02 5.87
CA CYS A 51 -4.95 11.66 5.58
C CYS A 51 -4.71 11.65 4.08
N THR A 52 -3.54 12.10 3.64
CA THR A 52 -3.20 12.24 2.23
C THR A 52 -1.77 11.81 1.97
N LEU A 53 -1.57 10.98 0.94
CA LEU A 53 -0.23 10.63 0.46
C LEU A 53 0.40 11.84 -0.22
N ILE A 54 1.59 12.22 0.25
CA ILE A 54 2.38 13.34 -0.27
C ILE A 54 3.81 12.89 -0.59
N ASN A 55 4.58 13.75 -1.24
CA ASN A 55 5.95 13.43 -1.70
C ASN A 55 5.98 12.14 -2.55
N ILE A 56 4.99 12.01 -3.44
CA ILE A 56 4.72 10.77 -4.16
C ILE A 56 5.85 10.48 -5.14
N ALA A 57 6.43 9.28 -5.03
CA ALA A 57 7.26 8.65 -6.03
C ALA A 57 6.48 7.49 -6.68
N ASN A 58 6.36 7.54 -8.01
CA ASN A 58 5.77 6.43 -8.76
C ASN A 58 6.81 5.32 -8.93
N ASN A 59 6.46 4.12 -8.51
CA ASN A 59 7.29 2.93 -8.67
C ASN A 59 6.87 2.17 -9.94
N PRO A 60 7.64 1.17 -10.37
CA PRO A 60 7.18 0.22 -11.38
C PRO A 60 5.85 -0.42 -10.98
N TYR A 61 5.03 -0.76 -11.97
CA TYR A 61 3.85 -1.59 -11.76
C TYR A 61 4.24 -2.94 -11.19
N ILE A 62 3.37 -3.51 -10.36
CA ILE A 62 3.54 -4.85 -9.81
C ILE A 62 2.29 -5.67 -10.08
N ARG A 63 2.43 -6.97 -10.34
CA ARG A 63 1.30 -7.88 -10.50
C ARG A 63 1.08 -8.64 -9.18
N VAL A 64 -0.13 -8.51 -8.64
CA VAL A 64 -0.55 -9.22 -7.43
C VAL A 64 -1.47 -10.36 -7.85
N TRP A 65 -1.08 -11.59 -7.50
CA TRP A 65 -1.83 -12.79 -7.82
C TRP A 65 -2.81 -13.15 -6.71
N SER A 66 -4.03 -13.48 -7.10
CA SER A 66 -5.11 -13.90 -6.21
C SER A 66 -5.76 -15.18 -6.74
N VAL A 67 -6.10 -16.06 -5.82
CA VAL A 67 -6.78 -17.33 -6.13
C VAL A 67 -8.24 -17.08 -6.50
N LEU A 68 -8.70 -17.72 -7.57
CA LEU A 68 -10.08 -17.75 -8.03
C LEU A 68 -10.72 -19.10 -7.67
N GLY A 69 -11.48 -19.10 -6.58
CA GLY A 69 -12.23 -20.27 -6.12
C GLY A 69 -11.37 -21.35 -5.46
N ASP A 70 -11.91 -22.57 -5.40
CA ASP A 70 -11.27 -23.68 -4.70
C ASP A 70 -10.38 -24.53 -5.62
N PRO A 71 -9.18 -24.93 -5.16
CA PRO A 71 -8.34 -25.89 -5.86
C PRO A 71 -9.06 -27.22 -6.10
N GLN A 72 -8.79 -27.83 -7.24
CA GLN A 72 -9.25 -29.17 -7.58
C GLN A 72 -8.07 -30.15 -7.60
N LEU A 73 -8.29 -31.39 -7.22
CA LEU A 73 -7.22 -32.34 -6.90
C LEU A 73 -7.38 -33.66 -7.66
N ASN A 74 -6.29 -34.14 -8.28
CA ASN A 74 -6.16 -35.50 -8.81
C ASN A 74 -5.13 -36.30 -8.00
N CYS A 75 -5.27 -36.30 -6.67
CA CYS A 75 -4.30 -36.87 -5.74
C CYS A 75 -4.64 -38.29 -5.28
N GLY A 76 -5.70 -38.90 -5.82
CA GLY A 76 -6.25 -40.18 -5.36
C GLY A 76 -5.49 -41.44 -5.80
N GLY A 77 -4.33 -41.30 -6.45
CA GLY A 77 -3.55 -42.45 -6.95
C GLY A 77 -4.11 -43.11 -8.22
N GLY A 78 -5.01 -42.44 -8.94
CA GLY A 78 -5.44 -42.86 -10.27
C GLY A 78 -4.35 -42.69 -11.33
N THR A 79 -4.62 -43.15 -12.56
CA THR A 79 -3.71 -43.05 -13.71
C THR A 79 -4.22 -42.14 -14.82
N GLU A 80 -5.44 -41.64 -14.69
CA GLU A 80 -6.11 -40.85 -15.71
C GLU A 80 -6.25 -39.39 -15.28
N ASP A 81 -6.23 -38.50 -16.27
CA ASP A 81 -6.59 -37.10 -16.09
C ASP A 81 -8.05 -36.98 -15.63
N ILE A 82 -8.33 -35.98 -14.79
CA ILE A 82 -9.70 -35.61 -14.46
C ILE A 82 -10.06 -34.27 -15.11
N VAL A 83 -11.25 -34.18 -15.70
CA VAL A 83 -11.80 -32.92 -16.20
C VAL A 83 -12.52 -32.24 -15.06
N VAL A 84 -12.12 -31.02 -14.73
CA VAL A 84 -12.72 -30.22 -13.66
C VAL A 84 -13.02 -28.81 -14.13
N THR A 85 -13.94 -28.16 -13.43
CA THR A 85 -14.13 -26.71 -13.54
C THR A 85 -13.24 -26.03 -12.52
N LEU A 86 -12.34 -25.16 -12.97
CA LEU A 86 -11.56 -24.26 -12.12
C LEU A 86 -12.13 -22.84 -12.20
N GLY A 87 -11.92 -22.05 -11.15
CA GLY A 87 -12.28 -20.65 -11.10
C GLY A 87 -13.39 -20.32 -10.11
N GLY A 88 -13.85 -19.08 -10.17
CA GLY A 88 -14.72 -18.46 -9.19
C GLY A 88 -14.59 -16.95 -9.27
N SER A 89 -14.83 -16.26 -8.15
CA SER A 89 -14.65 -14.82 -8.04
C SER A 89 -13.73 -14.45 -6.89
N THR A 90 -12.93 -13.40 -7.06
CA THR A 90 -12.17 -12.76 -5.97
C THR A 90 -12.29 -11.25 -6.08
N THR A 91 -12.19 -10.56 -4.95
CA THR A 91 -12.13 -9.10 -4.89
C THR A 91 -10.76 -8.70 -4.37
N VAL A 92 -10.02 -7.94 -5.18
CA VAL A 92 -8.73 -7.37 -4.79
C VAL A 92 -8.93 -5.90 -4.50
N GLU A 93 -8.60 -5.51 -3.28
CA GLU A 93 -8.74 -4.14 -2.80
C GLU A 93 -7.42 -3.39 -2.90
N GLN A 94 -7.51 -2.07 -2.99
CA GLN A 94 -6.36 -1.19 -2.79
C GLN A 94 -5.76 -1.48 -1.41
N THR A 95 -4.46 -1.70 -1.38
CA THR A 95 -3.73 -1.91 -0.14
C THR A 95 -2.80 -0.74 0.13
N THR A 96 -2.61 -0.45 1.41
CA THR A 96 -1.67 0.57 1.87
C THR A 96 -0.76 -0.10 2.89
N GLU A 97 0.49 -0.28 2.51
CA GLU A 97 1.52 -0.84 3.38
C GLU A 97 2.35 0.29 3.96
N VAL A 98 2.40 0.35 5.28
CA VAL A 98 3.29 1.26 5.99
C VAL A 98 4.53 0.48 6.40
N ASN A 99 5.71 1.09 6.24
CA ASN A 99 6.96 0.43 6.57
C ASN A 99 6.90 -0.21 7.98
N ALA A 100 7.24 -1.51 8.05
CA ALA A 100 7.00 -2.40 9.18
C ALA A 100 7.69 -1.98 10.50
N ASP A 101 8.62 -1.03 10.43
CA ASP A 101 9.36 -0.51 11.58
C ASP A 101 8.51 0.31 12.57
N LEU A 102 7.25 0.63 12.23
CA LEU A 102 6.37 1.45 13.08
C LEU A 102 5.52 0.64 14.09
N GLY A 103 5.50 -0.69 13.99
CA GLY A 103 4.84 -1.55 14.97
C GLY A 103 3.32 -1.34 15.13
N VAL A 104 2.67 -0.72 14.14
CA VAL A 104 1.22 -0.51 14.11
C VAL A 104 0.62 -1.25 12.92
N ASP A 105 -0.43 -2.01 13.19
CA ASP A 105 -1.31 -2.57 12.17
C ASP A 105 -2.22 -1.45 11.65
N LEU A 106 -2.04 -1.12 10.38
CA LEU A 106 -2.70 0.00 9.71
C LEU A 106 -3.66 -0.49 8.62
N ASP A 107 -4.12 -1.74 8.75
CA ASP A 107 -5.20 -2.30 7.94
C ASP A 107 -6.44 -1.40 8.00
N GLY A 108 -7.02 -1.14 6.82
CA GLY A 108 -8.25 -0.36 6.68
C GLY A 108 -8.09 1.16 6.75
N ILE A 109 -6.87 1.69 6.83
CA ILE A 109 -6.66 3.15 6.78
C ILE A 109 -6.96 3.70 5.40
N SER A 110 -7.78 4.74 5.38
CA SER A 110 -8.10 5.51 4.19
C SER A 110 -7.08 6.64 4.00
N ILE A 111 -6.20 6.47 3.03
CA ILE A 111 -5.23 7.48 2.61
C ILE A 111 -5.64 8.02 1.25
N GLY A 112 -6.05 9.28 1.21
CA GLY A 112 -6.41 9.95 -0.03
C GLY A 112 -5.19 10.21 -0.92
N GLY A 113 -5.38 10.10 -2.23
CA GLY A 113 -4.46 10.68 -3.21
C GLY A 113 -4.59 12.20 -3.25
N GLY A 114 -3.49 12.91 -3.50
CA GLY A 114 -3.34 14.38 -3.35
C GLY A 114 -4.36 15.29 -4.03
N VAL A 115 -5.27 14.78 -4.86
CA VAL A 115 -6.43 15.53 -5.39
C VAL A 115 -7.59 14.55 -5.62
N SER A 116 -8.65 14.66 -4.80
CA SER A 116 -9.96 13.97 -4.88
C SER A 116 -10.06 12.52 -4.39
N THR A 117 -10.94 12.38 -3.39
CA THR A 117 -11.69 11.19 -2.94
C THR A 117 -10.91 9.97 -2.44
N SER A 118 -10.99 9.80 -1.12
CA SER A 118 -10.67 8.66 -0.27
C SER A 118 -11.51 7.40 -0.53
N SER A 119 -11.80 7.10 -1.80
CA SER A 119 -12.47 5.86 -2.19
C SER A 119 -11.41 4.77 -2.35
N SER A 120 -11.44 3.78 -1.43
CA SER A 120 -10.75 2.51 -1.61
C SER A 120 -11.19 1.90 -2.94
N SER A 121 -10.27 1.79 -3.88
CA SER A 121 -10.53 1.12 -5.15
C SER A 121 -10.52 -0.39 -4.93
N SER A 122 -11.45 -1.11 -5.55
CA SER A 122 -11.45 -2.58 -5.55
C SER A 122 -11.77 -3.08 -6.95
N SER A 123 -11.15 -4.17 -7.38
CA SER A 123 -11.54 -4.90 -8.58
C SER A 123 -12.10 -6.26 -8.20
N THR A 124 -13.24 -6.64 -8.76
CA THR A 124 -13.79 -7.99 -8.61
C THR A 124 -13.58 -8.74 -9.91
N GLU A 125 -12.78 -9.80 -9.85
CA GLU A 125 -12.49 -10.66 -10.99
C GLU A 125 -13.25 -11.96 -10.84
N SER A 126 -13.95 -12.38 -11.90
CA SER A 126 -14.75 -13.59 -11.91
C SER A 126 -14.60 -14.33 -13.22
N GLN A 127 -13.99 -15.52 -13.18
CA GLN A 127 -13.79 -16.34 -14.36
C GLN A 127 -13.72 -17.82 -14.01
N THR A 128 -14.18 -18.67 -14.94
CA THR A 128 -14.16 -20.12 -14.83
C THR A 128 -13.69 -20.77 -16.12
N ILE A 129 -12.97 -21.88 -16.03
CA ILE A 129 -12.51 -22.67 -17.17
C ILE A 129 -12.71 -24.17 -16.91
N GLN A 130 -12.76 -24.98 -17.97
CA GLN A 130 -12.54 -26.42 -17.86
C GLN A 130 -11.04 -26.72 -18.00
N TYR A 131 -10.52 -27.61 -17.16
CA TYR A 131 -9.12 -27.99 -17.15
C TYR A 131 -8.95 -29.47 -16.87
N ASN A 132 -7.93 -30.08 -17.49
CA ASN A 132 -7.55 -31.46 -17.26
C ASN A 132 -6.42 -31.50 -16.23
N ILE A 133 -6.66 -32.09 -15.06
CA ILE A 133 -5.64 -32.25 -14.02
C ILE A 133 -5.00 -33.63 -14.17
N PRO A 134 -3.69 -33.72 -14.45
CA PRO A 134 -2.99 -35.00 -14.52
C PRO A 134 -2.94 -35.72 -13.17
N PRO A 135 -2.77 -37.05 -13.16
CA PRO A 135 -2.55 -37.81 -11.92
C PRO A 135 -1.42 -37.27 -11.07
N GLY A 136 -1.64 -37.20 -9.75
CA GLY A 136 -0.64 -36.70 -8.80
C GLY A 136 -0.44 -35.19 -8.84
N GLN A 137 -1.32 -34.46 -9.53
CA GLN A 137 -1.35 -33.01 -9.57
C GLN A 137 -2.63 -32.45 -8.95
N GLN A 138 -2.58 -31.18 -8.64
CA GLN A 138 -3.70 -30.34 -8.23
C GLN A 138 -3.58 -29.01 -8.96
N ALA A 139 -4.70 -28.34 -9.17
CA ALA A 139 -4.71 -27.09 -9.91
C ALA A 139 -5.72 -26.11 -9.31
N VAL A 140 -5.37 -24.83 -9.39
CA VAL A 140 -6.28 -23.73 -9.06
C VAL A 140 -6.19 -22.67 -10.15
N TYR A 141 -7.27 -21.93 -10.33
CA TYR A 141 -7.26 -20.78 -11.23
C TYR A 141 -6.88 -19.53 -10.46
N VAL A 142 -6.10 -18.65 -11.08
CA VAL A 142 -5.61 -17.43 -10.44
C VAL A 142 -5.76 -16.25 -11.39
N ALA A 143 -5.98 -15.07 -10.80
CA ALA A 143 -5.95 -13.78 -11.49
C ALA A 143 -4.77 -12.97 -10.96
N GLY A 144 -3.93 -12.48 -11.86
CA GLY A 144 -2.87 -11.53 -11.58
C GLY A 144 -3.32 -10.16 -12.02
N ILE A 145 -3.54 -9.25 -11.08
CA ILE A 145 -4.01 -7.90 -11.35
C ILE A 145 -2.83 -6.95 -11.26
N GLU A 146 -2.58 -6.16 -12.30
CA GLU A 146 -1.57 -5.11 -12.25
C GLU A 146 -1.98 -4.05 -11.23
N HIS A 147 -1.04 -3.60 -10.41
CA HIS A 147 -1.23 -2.53 -9.44
C HIS A 147 -0.31 -1.36 -9.77
N THR A 148 -0.85 -0.15 -9.69
CA THR A 148 -0.04 1.05 -9.60
C THR A 148 0.59 1.09 -8.21
N SER A 149 1.91 1.29 -8.15
CA SER A 149 2.65 1.38 -6.89
C SER A 149 3.18 2.78 -6.70
N GLN A 150 2.83 3.39 -5.57
CA GLN A 150 3.24 4.74 -5.20
C GLN A 150 3.81 4.74 -3.79
N THR A 151 4.98 5.33 -3.61
CA THR A 151 5.55 5.56 -2.27
C THR A 151 5.48 7.03 -1.89
N GLY A 152 5.32 7.32 -0.61
CA GLY A 152 5.29 8.69 -0.11
C GLY A 152 5.24 8.77 1.41
N ASN A 153 5.01 9.97 1.92
CA ASN A 153 4.71 10.21 3.34
C ASN A 153 3.26 10.61 3.51
N ILE A 154 2.76 10.58 4.75
CA ILE A 154 1.38 10.95 5.04
C ILE A 154 1.31 12.35 5.63
N GLN A 155 0.50 13.18 5.00
CA GLN A 155 0.01 14.42 5.60
C GLN A 155 -1.29 14.10 6.36
N VAL A 156 -1.34 14.46 7.63
CA VAL A 156 -2.49 14.27 8.51
C VAL A 156 -3.10 15.64 8.82
N ASN A 157 -4.39 15.79 8.57
CA ASN A 157 -5.14 17.03 8.79
C ASN A 157 -6.18 16.84 9.90
N TYR A 158 -6.20 17.78 10.84
CA TYR A 158 -7.13 17.82 11.96
C TYR A 158 -8.02 19.07 11.91
N GLY A 159 -9.24 18.95 12.44
CA GLY A 159 -10.17 20.05 12.58
C GLY A 159 -9.76 21.00 13.70
N ASP A 160 -9.19 20.44 14.78
CA ASP A 160 -8.63 21.18 15.91
C ASP A 160 -7.10 21.04 15.97
N ARG A 161 -6.46 21.94 16.72
CA ARG A 161 -4.99 21.92 16.85
C ARG A 161 -4.54 20.75 17.73
N GLN A 162 -3.83 19.80 17.14
CA GLN A 162 -3.12 18.75 17.86
C GLN A 162 -1.68 19.21 18.11
N PHE A 163 -1.29 19.34 19.38
CA PHE A 163 0.04 19.82 19.79
C PHE A 163 0.43 21.15 19.11
N GLY A 164 -0.53 22.05 18.91
CA GLY A 164 -0.31 23.36 18.30
C GLY A 164 -0.38 23.40 16.77
N HIS A 165 -0.53 22.25 16.10
CA HIS A 165 -0.56 22.15 14.64
C HIS A 165 -1.88 21.55 14.13
N PHE A 166 -2.40 22.09 13.02
CA PHE A 166 -3.54 21.50 12.30
C PHE A 166 -3.11 20.45 11.27
N ILE A 167 -1.85 20.52 10.84
CA ILE A 167 -1.29 19.69 9.77
C ILE A 167 0.00 19.08 10.29
N TRP A 168 0.07 17.75 10.21
CA TRP A 168 1.24 16.95 10.55
C TRP A 168 1.74 16.20 9.33
N PHE A 169 3.05 15.96 9.30
CA PHE A 169 3.71 15.17 8.26
C PHE A 169 4.45 14.03 8.92
N THR A 170 4.15 12.80 8.51
CA THR A 170 4.84 11.61 9.02
C THR A 170 6.25 11.50 8.41
N GLY A 171 7.19 10.95 9.16
CA GLY A 171 8.48 10.50 8.61
C GLY A 171 8.39 9.12 7.95
N ALA A 172 7.35 8.35 8.31
CA ALA A 172 7.01 7.06 7.75
C ALA A 172 6.89 7.07 6.22
N THR A 173 7.56 6.12 5.57
CA THR A 173 7.31 5.78 4.16
C THR A 173 6.12 4.83 4.09
N VAL A 174 5.18 5.17 3.22
CA VAL A 174 3.98 4.38 2.93
C VAL A 174 3.97 4.03 1.45
N THR A 175 3.71 2.76 1.15
CA THR A 175 3.48 2.24 -0.20
C THR A 175 1.99 2.02 -0.40
N GLN A 176 1.41 2.66 -1.40
CA GLN A 176 0.03 2.43 -1.82
C GLN A 176 0.02 1.62 -3.11
N LEU A 177 -0.74 0.52 -3.10
CA LEU A 177 -0.97 -0.33 -4.26
C LEU A 177 -2.43 -0.21 -4.68
N THR A 178 -2.67 0.33 -5.88
CA THR A 178 -4.03 0.50 -6.41
C THR A 178 -4.26 -0.46 -7.57
N PRO A 179 -5.29 -1.34 -7.51
CA PRO A 179 -5.56 -2.28 -8.59
C PRO A 179 -5.95 -1.54 -9.89
N ASN A 180 -5.36 -1.96 -11.00
CA ASN A 180 -5.73 -1.55 -12.35
C ASN A 180 -6.61 -2.64 -12.99
N SER A 181 -7.93 -2.48 -12.90
CA SER A 181 -8.90 -3.45 -13.43
C SER A 181 -8.86 -3.65 -14.95
N ASN A 182 -8.07 -2.86 -15.69
CA ASN A 182 -7.92 -3.00 -17.14
C ASN A 182 -6.79 -3.94 -17.53
N ASP A 183 -5.94 -4.35 -16.59
CA ASP A 183 -4.84 -5.28 -16.82
C ASP A 183 -4.92 -6.44 -15.83
N VAL A 184 -5.55 -7.52 -16.32
CA VAL A 184 -5.74 -8.77 -15.57
C VAL A 184 -5.24 -9.92 -16.42
N GLU A 185 -4.31 -10.69 -15.85
CA GLU A 185 -3.82 -11.94 -16.42
C GLU A 185 -4.46 -13.11 -15.70
N TYR A 186 -4.91 -14.10 -16.45
CA TYR A 186 -5.49 -15.31 -15.88
C TYR A 186 -4.62 -16.51 -16.23
N THR A 187 -4.33 -17.36 -15.26
CA THR A 187 -3.58 -18.59 -15.50
C THR A 187 -3.99 -19.70 -14.56
N VAL A 188 -3.60 -20.93 -14.89
CA VAL A 188 -3.75 -22.10 -14.04
C VAL A 188 -2.45 -22.30 -13.28
N LEU A 189 -2.53 -22.27 -11.95
CA LEU A 189 -1.45 -22.72 -11.10
C LEU A 189 -1.62 -24.21 -10.85
N GLN A 190 -0.83 -25.02 -11.56
CA GLN A 190 -0.76 -26.46 -11.36
C GLN A 190 0.45 -26.80 -10.48
N THR A 191 0.21 -27.60 -9.45
CA THR A 191 1.25 -28.05 -8.52
C THR A 191 1.14 -29.55 -8.24
N ALA A 192 2.23 -30.14 -7.75
CA ALA A 192 2.21 -31.53 -7.32
C ALA A 192 1.34 -31.70 -6.06
N CYS A 193 0.67 -32.84 -5.93
CA CYS A 193 -0.06 -33.17 -4.71
C CYS A 193 0.86 -33.13 -3.48
N GLY A 194 0.37 -32.53 -2.38
CA GLY A 194 1.12 -32.36 -1.14
C GLY A 194 1.84 -31.02 -0.99
N THR A 195 1.81 -30.16 -2.02
CA THR A 195 2.14 -28.74 -1.86
C THR A 195 0.87 -27.93 -1.53
N ASP A 196 1.03 -26.67 -1.12
CA ASP A 196 -0.11 -25.76 -1.05
C ASP A 196 -0.48 -25.31 -2.48
N PRO A 197 -1.67 -25.66 -3.00
CA PRO A 197 -2.08 -25.24 -4.34
C PRO A 197 -2.41 -23.74 -4.43
N ARG A 198 -2.49 -23.03 -3.30
CA ARG A 198 -2.80 -21.60 -3.23
C ARG A 198 -1.54 -20.73 -3.11
N ASP A 199 -0.36 -21.35 -3.02
CA ASP A 199 0.90 -20.62 -2.99
C ASP A 199 1.23 -20.06 -4.38
N VAL A 200 0.90 -18.78 -4.57
CA VAL A 200 1.14 -18.04 -5.80
C VAL A 200 2.55 -17.43 -5.90
N SER A 201 3.44 -17.70 -4.95
CA SER A 201 4.78 -17.09 -4.90
C SER A 201 5.67 -17.45 -6.07
N SER A 202 5.37 -18.54 -6.79
CA SER A 202 6.10 -18.94 -8.00
C SER A 202 5.71 -18.16 -9.26
N LEU A 203 4.66 -17.34 -9.21
CA LEU A 203 4.18 -16.58 -10.35
C LEU A 203 4.96 -15.26 -10.51
N PRO A 204 5.17 -14.77 -11.75
CA PRO A 204 5.88 -13.51 -11.99
C PRO A 204 5.14 -12.32 -11.34
N GLN A 205 5.87 -11.52 -10.56
CA GLN A 205 5.37 -10.27 -9.99
C GLN A 205 5.67 -9.08 -10.89
#